data_AF-A0A3N0XKI1-F1
#
_entry.id   AF-A0A3N0XKI1-F1
#
_cell.length_a   1.000
_cell.length_b   1.000
_cell.length_c   1.000
_cell.angle_alpha   90.00
_cell.angle_beta   90.00
_cell.angle_gamma   90.00
#
_symmetry.space_group_name_H-M   'P 1'
#
loop_
_entity.id
_entity.type
_entity.pdbx_description
1 polymer ?
#
loop_
_entity_poly.entity_id
_entity_poly.type
_entity_poly.pdbx_seq_one_letter_code
_entity_poly.pdbx_strand_id
1 'polypeptide(L)'
;MVSVRFISGFVFGAGSGIAALKLYLYEEEKTDTGSSVHRLIERFGLPQTGAETRFYINHILSYDQSRRTPRWVAEHLSGQRLQGQADRKHCKFKPDPKIPELFTARNEDYLRSGWSRGHMAPAGDNKISEVQHSSCPSSNRTLEMYCRDLTLRFSDVWLVSGPLLLPQVREDGRRTVSYQLIGEDDVAVPTHLYKVILAQKDSTLALGAFVVPNAPIGFERPLTDFQVSLSDVERMSGLTFFPEVDRAEQPKNLCDVDSCQLMDFTQFTLYISGRKVKSARTLARLEKVMTELRDAGITPDDYLTNLYLEKKRELVEKEKKPEQ
;
A
#
# COMPACT_ATOMS: atom_id res chain seq x y z
N MET A 1 -57.78 11.37 13.30
CA MET A 1 -58.99 12.24 13.25
C MET A 1 -59.32 12.66 14.68
N VAL A 2 -58.65 13.70 15.19
CA VAL A 2 -59.07 14.55 16.33
C VAL A 2 -58.49 15.94 16.04
N SER A 3 -59.28 16.97 16.28
CA SER A 3 -59.24 18.29 15.68
C SER A 3 -58.75 19.38 16.66
N VAL A 4 -57.76 20.15 16.20
CA VAL A 4 -57.61 21.63 16.28
C VAL A 4 -57.50 22.32 17.66
N ARG A 5 -56.41 23.07 17.89
CA ARG A 5 -56.39 24.55 17.93
C ARG A 5 -54.97 25.12 18.18
N PHE A 6 -54.49 25.91 17.23
CA PHE A 6 -53.41 26.90 17.38
C PHE A 6 -53.97 28.14 18.10
N ILE A 7 -53.26 28.65 19.11
CA ILE A 7 -53.35 30.05 19.56
C ILE A 7 -51.92 30.55 19.77
N SER A 8 -51.56 31.57 18.99
CA SER A 8 -50.35 32.37 19.13
C SER A 8 -50.44 33.27 20.37
N GLY A 9 -49.36 33.36 21.14
CA GLY A 9 -49.20 34.37 22.18
C GLY A 9 -47.72 34.62 22.44
N PHE A 10 -47.17 35.65 21.79
CA PHE A 10 -45.89 36.25 22.15
C PHE A 10 -46.12 37.20 23.33
N VAL A 11 -45.43 36.98 24.45
CA VAL A 11 -45.16 38.01 25.46
C VAL A 11 -43.69 37.91 25.85
N PHE A 12 -42.95 38.97 25.56
CA PHE A 12 -41.59 39.21 26.02
C PHE A 12 -41.60 39.53 27.52
N GLY A 13 -40.81 38.82 28.31
CA GLY A 13 -40.50 39.14 29.70
C GLY A 13 -39.10 38.67 30.03
N ALA A 14 -38.17 39.62 30.21
CA ALA A 14 -36.76 39.40 30.49
C ALA A 14 -36.53 38.89 31.91
N GLY A 15 -35.67 37.89 32.07
CA GLY A 15 -35.25 37.35 33.37
C GLY A 15 -34.18 36.28 33.21
N SER A 16 -32.92 36.72 33.31
CA SER A 16 -31.65 35.99 33.35
C SER A 16 -31.63 34.60 34.01
N GLY A 17 -31.03 33.62 33.33
CA GLY A 17 -30.59 32.34 33.90
C GLY A 17 -29.74 31.54 32.91
N ILE A 18 -28.42 31.60 33.08
CA ILE A 18 -27.41 30.84 32.31
C ILE A 18 -27.53 29.35 32.66
N ALA A 19 -27.64 28.48 31.65
CA ALA A 19 -27.01 27.16 31.66
C ALA A 19 -27.12 26.47 30.30
N ALA A 20 -25.97 26.35 29.64
CA ALA A 20 -25.64 25.27 28.71
C ALA A 20 -26.71 24.91 27.66
N LEU A 21 -26.67 25.66 26.54
CA LEU A 21 -27.03 25.15 25.23
C LEU A 21 -26.23 23.86 25.03
N LYS A 22 -26.87 22.73 25.36
CA LYS A 22 -26.34 21.37 25.28
C LYS A 22 -26.24 21.00 23.81
N LEU A 23 -25.23 21.57 23.17
CA LEU A 23 -24.75 21.28 21.83
C LEU A 23 -23.91 19.99 21.88
N TYR A 24 -24.46 18.96 22.52
CA TYR A 24 -23.89 17.64 22.64
C TYR A 24 -24.93 16.65 22.17
N LEU A 25 -24.62 16.09 20.99
CA LEU A 25 -25.03 14.79 20.52
C LEU A 25 -26.50 14.71 20.07
N TYR A 26 -26.65 14.85 18.75
CA TYR A 26 -27.55 14.02 17.97
C TYR A 26 -27.24 12.54 18.30
N GLU A 27 -27.75 12.05 19.42
CA GLU A 27 -27.93 10.62 19.62
C GLU A 27 -29.01 10.21 18.63
N GLU A 28 -28.61 9.50 17.57
CA GLU A 28 -29.54 8.67 16.83
C GLU A 28 -30.26 7.77 17.84
N GLU A 29 -31.55 8.02 18.06
CA GLU A 29 -32.45 7.04 18.67
C GLU A 29 -32.45 5.80 17.77
N LYS A 30 -31.51 4.89 18.02
CA LYS A 30 -31.65 3.50 17.58
C LYS A 30 -32.84 2.94 18.32
N THR A 31 -33.97 2.88 17.62
CA THR A 31 -35.13 2.08 18.00
C THR A 31 -34.64 0.68 18.35
N ASP A 32 -34.70 0.37 19.65
CA ASP A 32 -34.37 -0.91 20.26
C ASP A 32 -35.42 -1.95 19.87
N THR A 33 -35.38 -2.39 18.61
CA THR A 33 -36.19 -3.47 18.04
C THR A 33 -35.40 -4.77 17.96
N GLY A 34 -34.33 -4.91 18.75
CA GLY A 34 -33.68 -6.20 18.93
C GLY A 34 -34.65 -7.10 19.68
N SER A 35 -35.24 -8.07 18.97
CA SER A 35 -35.98 -9.19 19.58
C SER A 35 -35.24 -9.66 20.83
N SER A 36 -35.95 -10.03 21.91
CA SER A 36 -35.32 -10.54 23.15
C SER A 36 -34.27 -11.61 22.89
N VAL A 37 -34.41 -12.35 21.78
CA VAL A 37 -33.47 -13.33 21.25
C VAL A 37 -32.12 -12.71 20.82
N HIS A 38 -32.10 -11.56 20.15
CA HIS A 38 -30.85 -10.90 19.73
C HIS A 38 -29.99 -10.51 20.93
N ARG A 39 -30.60 -9.96 21.99
CA ARG A 39 -29.87 -9.63 23.23
C ARG A 39 -29.32 -10.88 23.93
N LEU A 40 -30.02 -12.01 23.84
CA LEU A 40 -29.53 -13.29 24.37
C LEU A 40 -28.37 -13.84 23.53
N ILE A 41 -28.42 -13.69 22.21
CA ILE A 41 -27.31 -14.07 21.30
C ILE A 41 -26.08 -13.21 21.57
N GLU A 42 -26.25 -11.90 21.72
CA GLU A 42 -25.16 -10.94 21.92
C GLU A 42 -24.69 -10.82 23.37
N ARG A 43 -25.31 -11.57 24.30
CA ARG A 43 -25.12 -11.45 25.76
C ARG A 43 -23.65 -11.45 26.20
N PHE A 44 -22.81 -12.20 25.50
CA PHE A 44 -21.38 -12.33 25.81
C PHE A 44 -20.47 -11.77 24.70
N GLY A 45 -21.05 -10.97 23.80
CA GLY A 45 -20.38 -10.45 22.62
C GLY A 45 -20.36 -11.43 21.45
N LEU A 46 -20.26 -10.88 20.25
CA LEU A 46 -20.04 -11.64 19.02
C LEU A 46 -18.54 -11.84 18.77
N PRO A 47 -18.14 -12.87 18.00
CA PRO A 47 -16.75 -13.06 17.63
C PRO A 47 -16.13 -11.82 16.99
N GLN A 48 -14.94 -11.43 17.44
CA GLN A 48 -14.18 -10.31 16.89
C GLN A 48 -13.24 -10.80 15.79
N THR A 49 -13.29 -10.16 14.62
CA THR A 49 -12.46 -10.55 13.47
C THR A 49 -11.12 -9.80 13.43
N GLY A 50 -11.01 -8.65 14.10
CA GLY A 50 -9.85 -7.75 14.01
C GLY A 50 -9.69 -7.08 12.64
N ALA A 51 -10.75 -7.10 11.82
CA ALA A 51 -10.73 -6.57 10.45
C ALA A 51 -11.03 -5.06 10.38
N GLU A 52 -11.18 -4.38 11.52
CA GLU A 52 -11.36 -2.94 11.57
C GLU A 52 -10.23 -2.17 10.89
N THR A 53 -10.57 -0.99 10.37
CA THR A 53 -9.63 -0.15 9.66
C THR A 53 -8.65 0.49 10.63
N ARG A 54 -7.36 0.43 10.30
CA ARG A 54 -6.25 0.94 11.10
C ARG A 54 -5.54 2.04 10.35
N PHE A 55 -5.39 3.18 11.01
CA PHE A 55 -4.82 4.39 10.44
C PHE A 55 -3.36 4.58 10.91
N TYR A 56 -2.50 4.86 9.95
CA TYR A 56 -1.10 5.24 10.14
C TYR A 56 -0.86 6.55 9.41
N ILE A 57 0.33 7.13 9.59
CA ILE A 57 0.65 8.48 9.10
C ILE A 57 0.42 8.60 7.58
N ASN A 58 0.82 7.59 6.80
CA ASN A 58 0.76 7.68 5.33
C ASN A 58 0.03 6.51 4.64
N HIS A 59 -0.46 5.53 5.40
CA HIS A 59 -1.24 4.43 4.85
C HIS A 59 -2.31 3.99 5.84
N ILE A 60 -3.31 3.33 5.30
CA ILE A 60 -4.44 2.78 6.05
C ILE A 60 -4.51 1.30 5.69
N LEU A 61 -4.88 0.43 6.62
CA LEU A 61 -5.02 -0.99 6.33
C LEU A 61 -6.16 -1.65 7.09
N SER A 62 -6.58 -2.80 6.59
CA SER A 62 -7.32 -3.82 7.36
C SER A 62 -6.44 -5.07 7.46
N TYR A 63 -6.39 -5.70 8.62
CA TYR A 63 -5.50 -6.81 8.91
C TYR A 63 -6.24 -8.16 8.95
N ASP A 64 -5.60 -9.21 8.48
CA ASP A 64 -6.10 -10.58 8.61
C ASP A 64 -5.34 -11.30 9.73
N GLN A 65 -5.95 -11.33 10.92
CA GLN A 65 -5.39 -12.00 12.10
C GLN A 65 -5.14 -13.50 11.87
N SER A 66 -5.89 -14.15 10.99
CA SER A 66 -5.70 -15.58 10.70
C SER A 66 -4.49 -15.84 9.81
N ARG A 67 -4.17 -14.89 8.92
CA ARG A 67 -3.10 -15.02 7.92
C ARG A 67 -1.83 -14.24 8.27
N ARG A 68 -1.88 -13.46 9.34
CA ARG A 68 -0.80 -12.58 9.80
C ARG A 68 -0.29 -11.63 8.71
N THR A 69 -1.21 -11.19 7.85
CA THR A 69 -0.95 -10.33 6.68
C THR A 69 -2.08 -9.31 6.53
N PRO A 70 -1.86 -8.17 5.86
CA PRO A 70 -2.95 -7.24 5.57
C PRO A 70 -3.95 -7.86 4.59
N ARG A 71 -5.25 -7.56 4.77
CA ARG A 71 -6.29 -7.82 3.76
C ARG A 71 -6.14 -6.85 2.58
N TRP A 72 -5.90 -5.60 2.92
CA TRP A 72 -5.63 -4.51 2.00
C TRP A 72 -4.83 -3.42 2.71
N VAL A 73 -4.05 -2.68 1.95
CA VAL A 73 -3.35 -1.47 2.38
C VAL A 73 -3.62 -0.39 1.35
N ALA A 74 -4.15 0.75 1.81
CA ALA A 74 -4.49 1.91 1.01
C ALA A 74 -3.48 3.04 1.23
N GLU A 75 -3.08 3.69 0.15
CA GLU A 75 -2.13 4.80 0.11
C GLU A 75 -2.65 5.92 -0.80
N HIS A 76 -2.16 7.13 -0.55
CA HIS A 76 -2.34 8.28 -1.44
C HIS A 76 -0.99 8.91 -1.75
N LEU A 77 -0.67 9.00 -3.03
CA LEU A 77 0.54 9.60 -3.56
C LEU A 77 0.22 10.94 -4.23
N SER A 78 1.13 11.88 -4.04
CA SER A 78 1.19 13.12 -4.78
C SER A 78 2.65 13.52 -4.98
N GLY A 79 2.94 14.40 -5.94
CA GLY A 79 4.32 14.85 -6.20
C GLY A 79 5.02 15.41 -4.96
N GLN A 80 4.27 16.05 -4.05
CA GLN A 80 4.78 16.57 -2.79
C GLN A 80 5.13 15.45 -1.77
N ARG A 81 4.31 14.39 -1.69
CA ARG A 81 4.49 13.29 -0.73
C ARG A 81 5.71 12.42 -1.03
N LEU A 82 6.13 12.38 -2.29
CA LEU A 82 7.33 11.68 -2.74
C LEU A 82 8.62 12.45 -2.46
N GLN A 83 8.54 13.70 -2.00
CA GLN A 83 9.69 14.50 -1.61
C GLN A 83 9.97 14.40 -0.12
N GLY A 84 11.26 14.43 0.25
CA GLY A 84 11.71 14.44 1.63
C GLY A 84 12.98 13.65 1.89
N GLN A 85 13.46 13.70 3.13
CA GLN A 85 14.78 13.21 3.52
C GLN A 85 14.73 11.86 4.27
N ALA A 86 13.56 11.26 4.45
CA ALA A 86 13.47 9.97 5.14
C ALA A 86 14.28 8.88 4.40
N ASP A 87 15.19 8.24 5.13
CA ASP A 87 16.00 7.13 4.64
C ASP A 87 15.52 5.81 5.24
N ARG A 88 15.07 4.91 4.35
CA ARG A 88 14.65 3.55 4.69
C ARG A 88 15.71 2.75 5.48
N LYS A 89 17.00 3.12 5.40
CA LYS A 89 18.07 2.45 6.16
C LYS A 89 17.89 2.59 7.68
N HIS A 90 17.17 3.63 8.12
CA HIS A 90 16.90 3.91 9.52
C HIS A 90 15.65 3.17 10.01
N CYS A 91 14.87 2.61 9.08
CA CYS A 91 13.67 1.84 9.38
C CYS A 91 14.02 0.37 9.65
N LYS A 92 13.42 -0.19 10.70
CA LYS A 92 13.52 -1.62 11.04
C LYS A 92 12.15 -2.27 10.98
N PHE A 93 12.10 -3.48 10.44
CA PHE A 93 10.92 -4.33 10.55
C PHE A 93 10.69 -4.72 12.00
N LYS A 94 9.45 -4.56 12.46
CA LYS A 94 9.01 -4.95 13.78
C LYS A 94 7.52 -5.29 13.75
N PRO A 95 7.04 -6.14 14.67
CA PRO A 95 5.62 -6.34 14.92
C PRO A 95 4.90 -5.01 15.10
N ASP A 96 3.67 -4.93 14.60
CA ASP A 96 2.83 -3.76 14.80
C ASP A 96 2.31 -3.73 16.25
N PRO A 97 2.65 -2.71 17.06
CA PRO A 97 2.23 -2.65 18.45
C PRO A 97 0.71 -2.53 18.64
N LYS A 98 -0.05 -2.22 17.58
CA LYS A 98 -1.51 -2.16 17.61
C LYS A 98 -2.17 -3.52 17.37
N ILE A 99 -1.44 -4.53 16.90
CA ILE A 99 -1.96 -5.88 16.67
C ILE A 99 -1.74 -6.72 17.94
N PRO A 100 -2.75 -7.44 18.45
CA PRO A 100 -2.55 -8.31 19.60
C PRO A 100 -1.45 -9.35 19.34
N GLU A 101 -0.66 -9.67 20.37
CA GLU A 101 0.50 -10.56 20.25
C GLU A 101 0.16 -11.93 19.64
N LEU A 102 -1.03 -12.44 19.91
CA LEU A 102 -1.55 -13.72 19.38
C LEU A 102 -1.66 -13.75 17.84
N PHE A 103 -1.69 -12.58 17.19
CA PHE A 103 -2.03 -12.43 15.78
C PHE A 103 -0.99 -11.63 14.98
N THR A 104 0.13 -11.26 15.58
CA THR A 104 1.19 -10.54 14.87
C THR A 104 2.19 -11.51 14.25
N ALA A 105 2.67 -11.21 13.04
CA ALA A 105 3.89 -11.82 12.53
C ALA A 105 5.12 -11.24 13.24
N ARG A 106 6.19 -12.02 13.29
CA ARG A 106 7.49 -11.66 13.85
C ARG A 106 8.58 -11.71 12.80
N ASN A 107 9.77 -11.20 13.12
CA ASN A 107 10.87 -11.20 12.16
C ASN A 107 11.42 -12.63 11.93
N GLU A 108 11.29 -13.46 12.95
CA GLU A 108 11.71 -14.84 13.03
C GLU A 108 10.97 -15.71 12.01
N ASP A 109 9.68 -15.43 11.75
CA ASP A 109 8.88 -16.17 10.77
C ASP A 109 9.42 -16.05 9.34
N TYR A 110 9.98 -14.88 9.03
CA TYR A 110 10.55 -14.59 7.71
C TYR A 110 12.02 -15.00 7.61
N LEU A 111 12.75 -15.02 8.73
CA LEU A 111 14.18 -15.29 8.74
C LEU A 111 14.47 -16.71 8.25
N ARG A 112 15.18 -16.84 7.13
CA ARG A 112 15.51 -18.12 6.46
C ARG A 112 14.30 -18.90 5.93
N SER A 113 13.13 -18.27 5.82
CA SER A 113 11.91 -18.89 5.23
C SER A 113 11.99 -19.10 3.71
N GLY A 114 12.95 -18.47 3.04
CA GLY A 114 12.98 -18.35 1.57
C GLY A 114 12.17 -17.15 1.04
N TRP A 115 11.38 -16.50 1.89
CA TRP A 115 10.55 -15.35 1.53
C TRP A 115 11.08 -14.05 2.14
N SER A 116 11.00 -12.97 1.36
CA SER A 116 11.33 -11.63 1.84
C SER A 116 10.15 -10.98 2.57
N ARG A 117 10.43 -10.10 3.52
CA ARG A 117 9.47 -9.10 4.02
C ARG A 117 9.30 -8.00 2.97
N GLY A 118 8.33 -8.15 2.08
CA GLY A 118 7.98 -7.08 1.14
C GLY A 118 7.07 -6.05 1.80
N HIS A 119 6.85 -4.93 1.13
CA HIS A 119 5.95 -3.90 1.60
C HIS A 119 4.68 -3.91 0.75
N MET A 120 3.52 -3.72 1.37
CA MET A 120 2.30 -3.37 0.62
C MET A 120 2.20 -1.86 0.41
N ALA A 121 2.62 -1.09 1.42
CA ALA A 121 2.86 0.35 1.36
C ALA A 121 4.38 0.64 1.26
N PRO A 122 4.93 0.94 0.07
CA PRO A 122 6.37 1.03 -0.12
C PRO A 122 7.03 2.17 0.69
N ALA A 123 8.18 1.89 1.31
CA ALA A 123 8.99 2.93 1.96
C ALA A 123 9.44 4.05 0.99
N GLY A 124 9.48 3.76 -0.32
CA GLY A 124 9.81 4.74 -1.36
C GLY A 124 8.75 5.83 -1.54
N ASP A 125 7.52 5.54 -1.13
CA ASP A 125 6.36 6.43 -1.27
C ASP A 125 6.23 7.39 -0.08
N ASN A 126 7.08 7.19 0.93
CA ASN A 126 7.00 7.79 2.25
C ASN A 126 8.29 8.55 2.57
N LYS A 127 8.49 9.71 1.94
CA LYS A 127 9.71 10.51 2.12
C LYS A 127 9.64 11.59 3.19
N ILE A 128 8.43 11.89 3.65
CA ILE A 128 8.16 12.90 4.68
C ILE A 128 8.49 12.38 6.09
N SER A 129 8.37 11.07 6.34
CA SER A 129 8.49 10.51 7.70
C SER A 129 9.05 9.09 7.71
N GLU A 130 9.96 8.79 8.64
CA GLU A 130 10.48 7.44 8.90
C GLU A 130 9.45 6.62 9.72
N VAL A 131 8.54 5.91 9.06
CA VAL A 131 7.41 5.23 9.73
C VAL A 131 7.48 3.71 9.59
N GLN A 132 6.77 3.02 10.48
CA GLN A 132 6.61 1.57 10.50
C GLN A 132 5.86 1.09 9.25
N HIS A 133 6.27 -0.06 8.72
CA HIS A 133 5.78 -0.57 7.44
C HIS A 133 5.02 -1.89 7.61
N SER A 134 3.86 -1.99 6.95
CA SER A 134 3.14 -3.24 6.80
C SER A 134 3.93 -4.19 5.88
N SER A 135 4.25 -5.38 6.41
CA SER A 135 5.09 -6.36 5.74
C SER A 135 4.26 -7.48 5.11
N CYS A 136 4.52 -7.80 3.85
CA CYS A 136 4.01 -8.97 3.12
C CYS A 136 4.95 -9.25 1.95
N PRO A 137 5.31 -10.51 1.60
CA PRO A 137 6.23 -10.77 0.49
C PRO A 137 5.81 -10.05 -0.80
N SER A 138 6.65 -9.15 -1.32
CA SER A 138 6.40 -8.42 -2.56
C SER A 138 7.69 -8.29 -3.38
N SER A 139 7.64 -8.77 -4.62
CA SER A 139 8.75 -8.80 -5.59
C SER A 139 8.69 -7.65 -6.61
N ASN A 140 7.59 -6.89 -6.69
CA ASN A 140 7.26 -6.08 -7.86
C ASN A 140 7.66 -4.60 -7.75
N ARG A 141 8.97 -4.36 -7.57
CA ARG A 141 9.56 -3.00 -7.46
C ARG A 141 9.26 -2.10 -8.67
N THR A 142 9.17 -2.67 -9.87
CA THR A 142 8.91 -1.93 -11.11
C THR A 142 7.50 -1.34 -11.14
N LEU A 143 6.49 -2.09 -10.67
CA LEU A 143 5.12 -1.58 -10.54
C LEU A 143 5.04 -0.45 -9.51
N GLU A 144 5.75 -0.56 -8.38
CA GLU A 144 5.84 0.54 -7.41
C GLU A 144 6.48 1.79 -8.02
N MET A 145 7.47 1.64 -8.91
CA MET A 145 8.10 2.77 -9.62
C MET A 145 7.11 3.42 -10.58
N TYR A 146 6.39 2.62 -11.37
CA TYR A 146 5.33 3.12 -12.23
C TYR A 146 4.27 3.93 -11.45
N CYS A 147 3.84 3.43 -10.28
CA CYS A 147 2.88 4.15 -9.43
C CYS A 147 3.38 5.53 -8.98
N ARG A 148 4.68 5.66 -8.70
CA ARG A 148 5.30 6.96 -8.39
C ARG A 148 5.39 7.84 -9.64
N ASP A 149 5.74 7.27 -10.79
CA ASP A 149 5.85 8.03 -12.03
C ASP A 149 4.50 8.60 -12.48
N LEU A 150 3.37 7.97 -12.12
CA LEU A 150 2.04 8.52 -12.35
C LEU A 150 1.86 9.91 -11.72
N THR A 151 2.51 10.21 -10.59
CA THR A 151 2.37 11.52 -9.94
C THR A 151 3.03 12.67 -10.74
N LEU A 152 3.75 12.36 -11.81
CA LEU A 152 4.26 13.36 -12.75
C LEU A 152 3.18 13.82 -13.75
N ARG A 153 2.11 13.04 -13.91
CA ARG A 153 1.06 13.22 -14.94
C ARG A 153 -0.34 13.39 -14.34
N PHE A 154 -0.54 12.86 -13.13
CA PHE A 154 -1.76 12.91 -12.34
C PHE A 154 -1.48 13.68 -11.04
N SER A 155 -2.43 14.50 -10.59
CA SER A 155 -2.26 15.29 -9.36
C SER A 155 -2.29 14.38 -8.12
N ASP A 156 -3.15 13.37 -8.17
CA ASP A 156 -3.45 12.48 -7.06
C ASP A 156 -3.54 11.04 -7.57
N VAL A 157 -2.92 10.13 -6.83
CA VAL A 157 -2.93 8.70 -7.12
C VAL A 157 -3.24 7.94 -5.85
N TRP A 158 -4.39 7.27 -5.81
CA TRP A 158 -4.77 6.35 -4.75
C TRP A 158 -4.43 4.93 -5.15
N LEU A 159 -3.82 4.19 -4.22
CA LEU A 159 -3.40 2.82 -4.40
C LEU A 159 -4.04 1.95 -3.34
N VAL A 160 -4.57 0.80 -3.73
CA VAL A 160 -4.94 -0.27 -2.80
C VAL A 160 -4.19 -1.54 -3.19
N SER A 161 -3.37 -2.05 -2.27
CA SER A 161 -2.53 -3.23 -2.50
C SER A 161 -2.87 -4.32 -1.50
N GLY A 162 -2.75 -5.59 -1.90
CA GLY A 162 -2.93 -6.68 -0.96
C GLY A 162 -2.62 -8.07 -1.53
N PRO A 163 -2.61 -9.09 -0.66
CA PRO A 163 -2.41 -10.48 -1.04
C PRO A 163 -3.67 -11.15 -1.60
N LEU A 164 -3.48 -12.16 -2.45
CA LEU A 164 -4.50 -13.08 -2.93
C LEU A 164 -4.07 -14.54 -2.77
N LEU A 165 -5.05 -15.38 -2.47
CA LEU A 165 -4.95 -16.84 -2.45
C LEU A 165 -5.89 -17.38 -3.53
N LEU A 166 -5.35 -17.54 -4.74
CA LEU A 166 -6.13 -17.95 -5.90
C LEU A 166 -6.12 -19.47 -6.08
N PRO A 167 -7.23 -20.05 -6.55
CA PRO A 167 -7.30 -21.49 -6.78
C PRO A 167 -6.50 -21.90 -8.03
N GLN A 168 -5.93 -23.10 -7.97
CA GLN A 168 -5.40 -23.81 -9.13
C GLN A 168 -6.36 -24.94 -9.50
N VAL A 169 -6.49 -25.23 -10.80
CA VAL A 169 -7.29 -26.36 -11.30
C VAL A 169 -6.38 -27.58 -11.36
N ARG A 170 -6.76 -28.64 -10.64
CA ARG A 170 -6.06 -29.93 -10.66
C ARG A 170 -6.38 -30.71 -11.94
N GLU A 171 -5.60 -31.76 -12.20
CA GLU A 171 -5.82 -32.66 -13.36
C GLU A 171 -7.23 -33.29 -13.37
N ASP A 172 -7.83 -33.50 -12.20
CA ASP A 172 -9.19 -34.02 -12.04
C ASP A 172 -10.30 -32.95 -12.17
N GLY A 173 -9.95 -31.73 -12.56
CA GLY A 173 -10.87 -30.61 -12.71
C GLY A 173 -11.29 -29.92 -11.41
N ARG A 174 -10.89 -30.43 -10.23
CA ARG A 174 -11.19 -29.76 -8.95
C ARG A 174 -10.34 -28.52 -8.76
N ARG A 175 -10.95 -27.46 -8.23
CA ARG A 175 -10.25 -26.24 -7.83
C ARG A 175 -9.75 -26.36 -6.40
N THR A 176 -8.48 -26.04 -6.17
CA THR A 176 -7.90 -26.01 -4.81
C THR A 176 -7.06 -24.77 -4.62
N VAL A 177 -7.18 -24.16 -3.44
CA VAL A 177 -6.27 -23.11 -2.99
C VAL A 177 -5.18 -23.77 -2.15
N SER A 178 -3.92 -23.57 -2.51
CA SER A 178 -2.77 -24.09 -1.77
C SER A 178 -1.72 -23.00 -1.64
N TYR A 179 -1.21 -22.80 -0.43
CA TYR A 179 -0.23 -21.78 -0.11
C TYR A 179 0.61 -22.23 1.07
N GLN A 180 1.84 -21.69 1.16
CA GLN A 180 2.77 -22.01 2.23
C GLN A 180 2.47 -21.19 3.48
N LEU A 181 2.66 -21.79 4.65
CA LEU A 181 2.78 -21.10 5.94
C LEU A 181 4.25 -21.07 6.33
N ILE A 182 4.73 -19.93 6.86
CA ILE A 182 6.11 -19.77 7.29
C ILE A 182 6.18 -19.32 8.75
N GLY A 183 7.23 -19.75 9.44
CA GLY A 183 7.46 -19.39 10.84
C GLY A 183 6.67 -20.19 11.85
N GLU A 184 6.79 -19.80 13.12
CA GLU A 184 6.02 -20.39 14.22
C GLU A 184 4.61 -19.78 14.29
N ASP A 185 4.45 -18.56 13.78
CA ASP A 185 3.17 -17.84 13.77
C ASP A 185 2.30 -18.15 12.53
N ASP A 186 2.70 -19.13 11.71
CA ASP A 186 1.97 -19.59 10.51
C ASP A 186 1.59 -18.45 9.55
N VAL A 187 2.56 -17.61 9.21
CA VAL A 187 2.34 -16.47 8.32
C VAL A 187 2.04 -16.97 6.91
N ALA A 188 0.89 -16.55 6.35
CA ALA A 188 0.47 -17.02 5.04
C ALA A 188 1.26 -16.34 3.91
N VAL A 189 1.83 -17.17 3.03
CA VAL A 189 2.48 -16.70 1.81
C VAL A 189 1.44 -16.57 0.69
N PRO A 190 1.23 -15.38 0.12
CA PRO A 190 0.24 -15.22 -0.94
C PRO A 190 0.66 -15.91 -2.23
N THR A 191 -0.33 -16.37 -3.00
CA THR A 191 -0.10 -16.90 -4.36
C THR A 191 0.08 -15.78 -5.37
N HIS A 192 -0.64 -14.68 -5.17
CA HIS A 192 -0.66 -13.50 -6.03
C HIS A 192 -0.75 -12.25 -5.17
N LEU A 193 -0.38 -11.12 -5.75
CA LEU A 193 -0.59 -9.80 -5.17
C LEU A 193 -1.48 -9.02 -6.13
N TYR A 194 -2.29 -8.12 -5.59
CA TYR A 194 -3.02 -7.17 -6.40
C TYR A 194 -2.58 -5.74 -6.11
N LYS A 195 -2.78 -4.88 -7.10
CA LYS A 195 -2.76 -3.43 -6.93
C LYS A 195 -3.91 -2.82 -7.75
N VAL A 196 -4.78 -2.07 -7.08
CA VAL A 196 -5.80 -1.25 -7.72
C VAL A 196 -5.36 0.20 -7.64
N ILE A 197 -5.30 0.87 -8.78
CA ILE A 197 -4.81 2.22 -8.95
C ILE A 197 -5.98 3.08 -9.41
N LEU A 198 -6.25 4.17 -8.69
CA LEU A 198 -7.13 5.24 -9.12
C LEU A 198 -6.27 6.51 -9.24
N ALA A 199 -6.20 7.09 -10.42
CA ALA A 199 -5.42 8.28 -10.70
C ALA A 199 -6.36 9.41 -11.15
N GLN A 200 -6.15 10.61 -10.64
CA GLN A 200 -6.95 11.78 -10.97
C GLN A 200 -6.10 12.83 -11.68
N LYS A 201 -6.65 13.35 -12.76
CA LYS A 201 -6.15 14.54 -13.44
C LYS A 201 -7.34 15.46 -13.68
N ASP A 202 -7.28 16.65 -13.07
CA ASP A 202 -8.39 17.60 -13.04
C ASP A 202 -9.66 16.91 -12.47
N SER A 203 -10.77 16.89 -13.23
CA SER A 203 -12.00 16.16 -12.86
C SER A 203 -12.08 14.76 -13.44
N THR A 204 -11.06 14.29 -14.16
CA THR A 204 -11.08 12.98 -14.83
C THR A 204 -10.40 11.93 -13.96
N LEU A 205 -11.10 10.81 -13.74
CA LEU A 205 -10.57 9.63 -13.07
C LEU A 205 -10.12 8.58 -14.09
N ALA A 206 -9.01 7.92 -13.77
CA ALA A 206 -8.49 6.77 -14.48
C ALA A 206 -8.25 5.62 -13.50
N LEU A 207 -8.66 4.40 -13.86
CA LEU A 207 -8.60 3.23 -12.99
C LEU A 207 -7.91 2.05 -13.69
N GLY A 208 -7.03 1.37 -12.96
CA GLY A 208 -6.41 0.11 -13.40
C GLY A 208 -6.30 -0.87 -12.23
N ALA A 209 -6.67 -2.13 -12.45
CA ALA A 209 -6.48 -3.21 -11.49
C ALA A 209 -5.51 -4.24 -12.07
N PHE A 210 -4.52 -4.64 -11.28
CA PHE A 210 -3.48 -5.57 -11.69
C PHE A 210 -3.36 -6.71 -10.68
N VAL A 211 -3.26 -7.94 -11.18
CA VAL A 211 -3.04 -9.14 -10.37
C VAL A 211 -1.80 -9.86 -10.88
N VAL A 212 -0.78 -9.92 -10.04
CA VAL A 212 0.56 -10.42 -10.37
C VAL A 212 0.89 -11.65 -9.52
N PRO A 213 1.47 -12.72 -10.10
CA PRO A 213 1.89 -13.87 -9.32
C PRO A 213 2.98 -13.47 -8.31
N ASN A 214 2.96 -14.06 -7.12
CA ASN A 214 4.02 -13.89 -6.12
C ASN A 214 5.22 -14.80 -6.46
N ALA A 215 5.81 -14.55 -7.62
CA ALA A 215 6.94 -15.29 -8.20
C ALA A 215 7.84 -14.31 -8.97
N PRO A 216 9.06 -14.72 -9.38
CA PRO A 216 9.87 -13.93 -10.30
C PRO A 216 9.14 -13.70 -11.64
N ILE A 217 9.14 -12.45 -12.11
CA ILE A 217 8.56 -12.04 -13.40
C ILE A 217 9.68 -11.37 -14.19
N GLY A 218 9.88 -11.80 -15.44
CA GLY A 218 10.87 -11.23 -16.35
C GLY A 218 10.43 -9.89 -16.95
N PHE A 219 11.38 -9.18 -17.58
CA PHE A 219 11.14 -7.86 -18.19
C PHE A 219 10.37 -7.93 -19.52
N GLU A 220 10.23 -9.12 -20.10
CA GLU A 220 9.52 -9.37 -21.35
C GLU A 220 7.99 -9.31 -21.21
N ARG A 221 7.47 -9.39 -19.99
CA ARG A 221 6.03 -9.37 -19.72
C ARG A 221 5.58 -7.94 -19.42
N PRO A 222 4.74 -7.31 -20.27
CA PRO A 222 4.24 -5.97 -20.01
C PRO A 222 3.26 -5.97 -18.81
N LEU A 223 3.04 -4.80 -18.19
CA LEU A 223 2.10 -4.67 -17.07
C LEU A 223 0.66 -5.06 -17.47
N THR A 224 0.28 -4.76 -18.71
CA THR A 224 -1.04 -5.03 -19.27
C THR A 224 -1.39 -6.52 -19.30
N ASP A 225 -0.41 -7.42 -19.36
CA ASP A 225 -0.63 -8.88 -19.24
C ASP A 225 -1.23 -9.27 -17.88
N PHE A 226 -1.03 -8.43 -16.87
CA PHE A 226 -1.52 -8.64 -15.50
C PHE A 226 -2.74 -7.78 -15.19
N GLN A 227 -3.25 -7.02 -16.17
CA GLN A 227 -4.43 -6.19 -15.98
C GLN A 227 -5.68 -7.08 -15.92
N VAL A 228 -6.55 -6.80 -14.95
CA VAL A 228 -7.84 -7.46 -14.78
C VAL A 228 -8.95 -6.42 -14.66
N SER A 229 -10.20 -6.82 -14.83
CA SER A 229 -11.31 -5.91 -14.51
C SER A 229 -11.38 -5.65 -13.01
N LEU A 230 -11.94 -4.50 -12.62
CA LEU A 230 -12.20 -4.20 -11.22
C LEU A 230 -13.07 -5.29 -10.57
N SER A 231 -14.12 -5.74 -11.27
CA SER A 231 -15.04 -6.78 -10.76
C SER A 231 -14.35 -8.13 -10.54
N ASP A 232 -13.34 -8.48 -11.36
CA ASP A 232 -12.60 -9.72 -11.16
C ASP A 232 -11.75 -9.67 -9.89
N VAL A 233 -11.01 -8.57 -9.65
CA VAL A 233 -10.22 -8.44 -8.42
C VAL A 233 -11.11 -8.32 -7.18
N GLU A 234 -12.27 -7.68 -7.28
CA GLU A 234 -13.29 -7.66 -6.22
C GLU A 234 -13.76 -9.08 -5.89
N ARG A 235 -14.11 -9.88 -6.90
CA ARG A 235 -14.51 -11.29 -6.73
C ARG A 235 -13.39 -12.16 -6.17
N MET A 236 -12.14 -11.94 -6.58
CA MET A 236 -10.97 -12.68 -6.10
C MET A 236 -10.61 -12.34 -4.65
N SER A 237 -10.77 -11.08 -4.25
CA SER A 237 -10.37 -10.59 -2.92
C SER A 237 -11.50 -10.62 -1.89
N GLY A 238 -12.75 -10.59 -2.33
CA GLY A 238 -13.91 -10.38 -1.47
C GLY A 238 -14.01 -8.95 -0.94
N LEU A 239 -13.42 -7.98 -1.64
CA LEU A 239 -13.42 -6.56 -1.28
C LEU A 239 -14.19 -5.73 -2.31
N THR A 240 -14.62 -4.54 -1.91
CA THR A 240 -15.14 -3.50 -2.80
C THR A 240 -14.17 -2.34 -2.79
N PHE A 241 -13.60 -2.01 -3.95
CA PHE A 241 -12.62 -0.94 -4.06
C PHE A 241 -13.29 0.36 -4.47
N PHE A 242 -12.87 1.47 -3.84
CA PHE A 242 -13.37 2.81 -4.11
C PHE A 242 -14.91 2.90 -4.17
N PRO A 243 -15.63 2.50 -3.11
CA PRO A 243 -17.10 2.41 -3.14
C PRO A 243 -17.80 3.76 -3.38
N GLU A 244 -17.13 4.87 -3.07
CA GLU A 244 -17.61 6.24 -3.28
C GLU A 244 -17.39 6.76 -4.72
N VAL A 245 -16.66 6.01 -5.56
CA VAL A 245 -16.51 6.38 -6.98
C VAL A 245 -17.75 5.93 -7.72
N ASP A 246 -18.46 6.89 -8.33
CA ASP A 246 -19.61 6.59 -9.17
C ASP A 246 -19.18 5.77 -10.38
N ARG A 247 -19.59 4.49 -10.40
CA ARG A 247 -19.30 3.57 -11.50
C ARG A 247 -20.10 3.90 -12.75
N ALA A 248 -21.17 4.68 -12.66
CA ALA A 248 -21.96 5.13 -13.81
C ALA A 248 -21.19 6.14 -14.66
N GLU A 249 -20.36 6.99 -14.05
CA GLU A 249 -19.47 7.93 -14.76
C GLU A 249 -18.26 7.23 -15.40
N GLN A 250 -18.04 5.94 -15.09
CA GLN A 250 -16.98 5.06 -15.57
C GLN A 250 -15.60 5.73 -15.65
N PRO A 251 -14.76 5.57 -14.60
CA PRO A 251 -13.35 5.95 -14.70
C PRO A 251 -12.72 5.36 -15.96
N LYS A 252 -11.94 6.17 -16.67
CA LYS A 252 -11.24 5.71 -17.88
C LYS A 252 -10.30 4.57 -17.51
N ASN A 253 -10.06 3.62 -18.42
CA ASN A 253 -9.02 2.63 -18.19
C ASN A 253 -7.66 3.34 -18.10
N LEU A 254 -6.91 3.09 -17.02
CA LEU A 254 -5.60 3.68 -16.80
C LEU A 254 -4.62 3.42 -17.94
N CYS A 255 -4.63 2.22 -18.53
CA CYS A 255 -3.72 1.85 -19.61
C CYS A 255 -4.15 2.38 -20.98
N ASP A 256 -5.34 2.97 -21.09
CA ASP A 256 -5.77 3.69 -22.29
C ASP A 256 -5.37 5.17 -22.24
N VAL A 257 -5.22 5.74 -21.03
CA VAL A 257 -4.88 7.16 -20.81
C VAL A 257 -3.43 7.39 -20.39
N ASP A 258 -2.75 6.35 -19.90
CA ASP A 258 -1.32 6.32 -19.57
C ASP A 258 -0.67 5.07 -20.19
N SER A 259 0.66 5.03 -20.25
CA SER A 259 1.36 3.99 -21.00
C SER A 259 1.26 2.60 -20.38
N CYS A 260 1.04 2.49 -19.06
CA CYS A 260 1.23 1.24 -18.31
C CYS A 260 2.57 0.54 -18.62
N GLN A 261 3.59 1.31 -19.00
CA GLN A 261 4.92 0.79 -19.30
C GLN A 261 5.77 0.75 -18.04
N LEU A 262 6.22 -0.44 -17.68
CA LEU A 262 7.24 -0.62 -16.66
C LEU A 262 8.61 -0.26 -17.23
N MET A 263 9.56 0.08 -16.35
CA MET A 263 10.94 0.24 -16.77
C MET A 263 11.47 -1.04 -17.40
N ASP A 264 12.10 -0.89 -18.56
CA ASP A 264 12.80 -1.98 -19.22
C ASP A 264 14.06 -2.40 -18.43
N PHE A 265 14.71 -3.46 -18.89
CA PHE A 265 15.92 -3.98 -18.27
C PHE A 265 17.04 -2.92 -18.16
N THR A 266 17.21 -2.09 -19.19
CA THR A 266 18.25 -1.07 -19.26
C THR A 266 17.97 0.06 -18.27
N GLN A 267 16.76 0.63 -18.31
CA GLN A 267 16.30 1.69 -17.42
C GLN A 267 16.35 1.24 -15.96
N PHE A 268 15.87 0.03 -15.67
CA PHE A 268 15.89 -0.51 -14.32
C PHE A 268 17.32 -0.73 -13.82
N THR A 269 18.20 -1.27 -14.66
CA THR A 269 19.61 -1.48 -14.31
C THR A 269 20.34 -0.16 -14.06
N LEU A 270 20.11 0.87 -14.88
CA LEU A 270 20.64 2.22 -14.66
C LEU A 270 20.17 2.80 -13.32
N TYR A 271 18.87 2.69 -13.03
CA TYR A 271 18.29 3.14 -11.77
C TYR A 271 18.94 2.46 -10.55
N ILE A 272 19.07 1.13 -10.58
CA ILE A 272 19.69 0.36 -9.50
C ILE A 272 21.18 0.72 -9.35
N SER A 273 21.88 0.89 -10.47
CA SER A 273 23.29 1.30 -10.47
C SER A 273 23.49 2.68 -9.85
N GLY A 274 22.63 3.65 -10.14
CA GLY A 274 22.66 4.96 -9.46
C GLY A 274 22.51 4.85 -7.95
N ARG A 275 21.66 3.95 -7.46
CA ARG A 275 21.54 3.69 -6.01
C ARG A 275 22.79 3.02 -5.43
N LYS A 276 23.38 2.06 -6.15
CA LYS A 276 24.64 1.42 -5.74
C LYS A 276 25.78 2.44 -5.66
N VAL A 277 25.91 3.33 -6.66
CA VAL A 277 26.87 4.44 -6.69
C VAL A 277 26.71 5.32 -5.44
N LYS A 278 25.51 5.84 -5.16
CA LYS A 278 25.26 6.68 -3.96
C LYS A 278 25.68 5.98 -2.66
N SER A 279 25.48 4.67 -2.58
CA SER A 279 25.78 3.87 -1.39
C SER A 279 27.22 3.36 -1.29
N ALA A 280 28.05 3.53 -2.33
CA ALA A 280 29.41 3.01 -2.35
C ALA A 280 30.27 3.68 -1.27
N ARG A 281 31.03 2.85 -0.53
CA ARG A 281 31.92 3.29 0.55
C ARG A 281 33.40 3.22 0.21
N THR A 282 33.76 2.57 -0.90
CA THR A 282 35.15 2.39 -1.34
C THR A 282 35.23 2.58 -2.85
N LEU A 283 36.38 3.03 -3.35
CA LEU A 283 36.61 3.19 -4.79
C LEU A 283 36.42 1.88 -5.55
N ALA A 284 36.94 0.77 -5.03
CA ALA A 284 36.78 -0.55 -5.63
C ALA A 284 35.30 -0.93 -5.80
N ARG A 285 34.44 -0.63 -4.80
CA ARG A 285 33.00 -0.90 -4.92
C ARG A 285 32.34 0.02 -5.93
N LEU A 286 32.74 1.29 -5.98
CA LEU A 286 32.23 2.27 -6.93
C LEU A 286 32.58 1.89 -8.38
N GLU A 287 33.82 1.51 -8.65
CA GLU A 287 34.28 1.08 -9.97
C GLU A 287 33.62 -0.22 -10.41
N LYS A 288 33.42 -1.17 -9.48
CA LYS A 288 32.68 -2.40 -9.76
C LYS A 288 31.29 -2.14 -10.33
N VAL A 289 30.57 -1.12 -9.87
CA VAL A 289 29.24 -0.77 -10.42
C VAL A 289 29.33 -0.39 -11.90
N MET A 290 30.35 0.37 -12.29
CA MET A 290 30.53 0.77 -13.69
C MET A 290 30.99 -0.39 -14.56
N THR A 291 31.78 -1.32 -14.00
CA THR A 291 32.14 -2.57 -14.69
C THR A 291 30.91 -3.44 -14.92
N GLU A 292 30.05 -3.64 -13.91
CA GLU A 292 28.79 -4.40 -14.04
C GLU A 292 27.90 -3.83 -15.17
N LEU A 293 27.85 -2.50 -15.34
CA LEU A 293 27.11 -1.87 -16.46
C LEU A 293 27.72 -2.17 -17.83
N ARG A 294 29.05 -2.07 -17.95
CA ARG A 294 29.76 -2.39 -19.19
C ARG A 294 29.59 -3.87 -19.57
N ASP A 295 29.68 -4.76 -18.59
CA ASP A 295 29.50 -6.21 -18.80
C ASP A 295 28.06 -6.53 -19.24
N ALA A 296 27.09 -5.74 -18.78
CA ALA A 296 25.70 -5.81 -19.24
C ALA A 296 25.44 -5.10 -20.59
N GLY A 297 26.46 -4.50 -21.20
CA GLY A 297 26.33 -3.75 -22.47
C GLY A 297 25.55 -2.44 -22.34
N ILE A 298 25.44 -1.88 -21.13
CA ILE A 298 24.65 -0.68 -20.86
C ILE A 298 25.56 0.55 -20.70
N THR A 299 25.29 1.58 -21.50
CA THR A 299 25.96 2.88 -21.37
C THR A 299 25.29 3.72 -20.28
N PRO A 300 26.05 4.25 -19.30
CA PRO A 300 25.54 5.19 -18.30
C PRO A 300 24.97 6.46 -18.96
N ASP A 301 23.86 6.97 -18.45
CA ASP A 301 23.35 8.29 -18.82
C ASP A 301 24.15 9.43 -18.15
N ASP A 302 23.87 10.67 -18.55
CA ASP A 302 24.55 11.85 -18.01
C ASP A 302 24.37 11.98 -16.49
N TYR A 303 23.18 11.66 -15.99
CA TYR A 303 22.88 11.70 -14.57
C TYR A 303 23.76 10.72 -13.79
N LEU A 304 23.84 9.45 -14.21
CA LEU A 304 24.64 8.44 -13.55
C LEU A 304 26.13 8.72 -13.68
N THR A 305 26.57 9.27 -14.81
CA THR A 305 27.95 9.67 -15.03
C THR A 305 28.36 10.78 -14.07
N ASN A 306 27.56 11.84 -13.95
CA ASN A 306 27.82 12.94 -13.02
C ASN A 306 27.82 12.45 -11.57
N LEU A 307 26.85 11.62 -11.20
CA LEU A 307 26.74 11.04 -9.87
C LEU A 307 27.96 10.16 -9.52
N TYR A 308 28.46 9.38 -10.47
CA TYR A 308 29.68 8.59 -10.31
C TYR A 308 30.91 9.48 -10.08
N LEU A 309 31.07 10.54 -10.88
CA LEU A 309 32.20 11.47 -10.77
C LEU A 309 32.21 12.20 -9.43
N GLU A 310 31.05 12.67 -8.97
CA GLU A 310 30.87 13.27 -7.64
C GLU A 310 31.25 12.30 -6.53
N LYS A 311 30.72 11.07 -6.57
CA LYS A 311 31.02 10.07 -5.55
C LYS A 311 32.49 9.65 -5.55
N LYS A 312 33.11 9.56 -6.73
CA LYS A 312 34.54 9.27 -6.86
C LYS A 312 35.39 10.34 -6.19
N ARG A 313 35.08 11.62 -6.42
CA ARG A 313 35.77 12.74 -5.75
C ARG A 313 35.63 12.65 -4.22
N GLU A 314 34.42 12.44 -3.71
CA GLU A 314 34.16 12.28 -2.28
C GLU A 314 35.02 11.17 -1.64
N LEU A 315 35.09 10.00 -2.30
CA LEU A 315 35.84 8.85 -1.77
C LEU A 315 37.35 9.07 -1.83
N VAL A 316 37.88 9.67 -2.91
CA VAL A 316 39.31 10.03 -3.00
C VAL A 316 39.70 11.04 -1.92
N GLU A 317 38.85 12.02 -1.65
CA GLU A 317 39.11 13.01 -0.59
C GLU A 317 39.12 12.37 0.80
N LYS A 318 38.21 11.40 1.05
CA LYS A 318 38.19 10.63 2.30
C LYS A 318 39.43 9.76 2.47
N GLU A 319 39.93 9.11 1.42
CA GLU A 319 41.16 8.32 1.49
C GLU A 319 42.40 9.19 1.77
N LYS A 320 42.40 10.46 1.34
CA LYS A 320 43.48 11.42 1.61
C LYS A 320 43.44 12.03 3.02
N LYS A 321 42.32 11.93 3.72
CA LYS A 321 42.14 12.36 5.11
C LYS A 321 41.75 11.16 5.97
N PRO A 322 42.70 10.28 6.33
CA PRO A 322 42.40 9.21 7.27
C PRO A 322 41.86 9.83 8.56
N GLU A 323 40.72 9.34 9.03
CA GLU A 323 40.07 9.77 10.28
C GLU A 323 41.10 9.78 11.42
N GLN A 324 41.24 10.93 12.10
CA GLN A 324 41.97 11.04 13.37
C GLN A 324 41.20 10.35 14.49
#